data_AF-A0A369MA29-F1
#
_entry.id   AF-A0A369MA29-F1
#
_cell.length_a   1.000
_cell.length_b   1.000
_cell.length_c   1.000
_cell.angle_alpha   90.00
_cell.angle_beta   90.00
_cell.angle_gamma   90.00
#
_symmetry.space_group_name_H-M   'P 1'
#
loop_
_entity.id
_entity.type
_entity.pdbx_description
1 polymer ?
#
loop_
_entity_poly.entity_id
_entity_poly.type
_entity_poly.pdbx_seq_one_letter_code
_entity_poly.pdbx_strand_id
1 'polypeptide(L)'
;MRRGAIVAAVIVAVVLVAGIGAWVWHEQPSFCNAICHSPMDKYVETYGAGDPGMLVTQHAAAGDTCLSCHEAEFATQVSEAMAWVSDSYPMDEATGMLATGKEFATEEFCARSGCHSMDEVVAGTWGFEGNDEKYNPHSSHQDYALECGDCHKVHEKSTLVCNECHALTAPEGWEAPNE
;
A
#
# COMPACT_ATOMS: atom_id res chain seq x y z
N MET A 1 51.46 3.93 -16.80
CA MET A 1 50.24 3.57 -17.58
C MET A 1 49.37 2.51 -16.88
N ARG A 2 49.91 1.34 -16.46
CA ARG A 2 49.10 0.26 -15.83
C ARG A 2 48.32 0.67 -14.58
N ARG A 3 48.91 1.45 -13.66
CA ARG A 3 48.22 1.88 -12.41
C ARG A 3 47.05 2.82 -12.67
N GLY A 4 47.19 3.77 -13.60
CA GLY A 4 46.09 4.68 -13.97
C GLY A 4 44.92 3.96 -14.65
N ALA A 5 45.22 2.97 -15.51
CA ALA A 5 44.20 2.13 -16.12
C ALA A 5 43.46 1.25 -15.09
N ILE A 6 44.18 0.70 -14.11
CA ILE A 6 43.57 -0.08 -13.02
C ILE A 6 42.67 0.81 -12.15
N VAL A 7 43.13 2.01 -11.78
CA VAL A 7 42.33 2.95 -10.98
C VAL A 7 41.05 3.35 -11.74
N ALA A 8 41.16 3.69 -13.03
CA ALA A 8 39.99 4.01 -13.84
C ALA A 8 39.01 2.83 -13.94
N ALA A 9 39.51 1.61 -14.15
CA ALA A 9 38.67 0.41 -14.19
C ALA A 9 37.95 0.15 -12.87
N VAL A 10 38.63 0.33 -11.73
CA VAL A 10 38.03 0.20 -10.40
C VAL A 10 36.94 1.25 -10.17
N ILE A 11 37.19 2.52 -10.54
CA ILE A 11 36.19 3.59 -10.41
C ILE A 11 34.94 3.24 -11.22
N VAL A 12 35.10 2.82 -12.48
CA VAL A 12 33.96 2.42 -13.32
C VAL A 12 33.20 1.25 -12.71
N ALA A 13 33.90 0.23 -12.21
CA ALA A 13 33.27 -0.92 -11.57
C ALA A 13 32.48 -0.51 -10.32
N VAL A 14 33.03 0.36 -9.47
CA VAL A 14 32.35 0.86 -8.26
C VAL A 14 31.10 1.66 -8.62
N VAL A 15 31.19 2.55 -9.62
CA VAL A 15 30.03 3.35 -10.06
C VAL A 15 28.93 2.45 -10.61
N LEU A 16 29.27 1.42 -11.38
CA LEU A 16 28.28 0.47 -11.91
C LEU A 16 27.59 -0.31 -10.78
N VAL A 17 28.36 -0.84 -9.83
CA VAL A 17 27.81 -1.58 -8.69
C VAL A 17 26.93 -0.68 -7.82
N ALA A 18 27.37 0.55 -7.55
CA ALA A 18 26.59 1.53 -6.79
C ALA A 18 25.30 1.93 -7.52
N GLY A 19 25.35 2.13 -8.84
CA GLY A 19 24.17 2.46 -9.65
C GLY A 19 23.12 1.35 -9.65
N ILE A 20 23.55 0.09 -9.81
CA ILE A 20 22.65 -1.07 -9.72
C ILE A 20 22.06 -1.17 -8.30
N GLY A 21 22.90 -1.04 -7.27
CA GLY A 21 22.44 -1.06 -5.88
C GLY A 21 21.43 0.04 -5.56
N ALA A 22 21.68 1.26 -6.05
CA ALA A 22 20.76 2.38 -5.89
C ALA A 22 19.44 2.16 -6.64
N TRP A 23 19.48 1.59 -7.85
CA TRP A 23 18.27 1.27 -8.60
C TRP A 23 17.39 0.25 -7.88
N VAL A 24 17.99 -0.85 -7.41
CA VAL A 24 17.26 -1.88 -6.65
C VAL A 24 16.74 -1.32 -5.33
N TRP A 25 17.54 -0.50 -4.63
CA TRP A 25 17.14 0.09 -3.37
C TRP A 25 15.99 1.09 -3.53
N HIS A 26 15.97 1.86 -4.62
CA HIS A 26 14.91 2.83 -4.93
C HIS A 26 13.51 2.20 -4.94
N GLU A 27 13.39 0.92 -5.31
CA GLU A 27 12.13 0.19 -5.35
C GLU A 27 11.72 -0.41 -3.98
N GLN A 28 12.51 -0.18 -2.92
CA GLN A 28 12.28 -0.75 -1.59
C GLN A 28 11.65 0.26 -0.62
N PRO A 29 10.80 -0.19 0.33
CA PRO A 29 10.21 0.68 1.36
C PRO A 29 11.24 1.51 2.14
N SER A 30 12.43 0.94 2.38
CA SER A 30 13.51 1.64 3.09
C SER A 30 14.05 2.87 2.37
N PHE A 31 13.96 2.95 1.03
CA PHE A 31 14.32 4.15 0.28
C PHE A 31 13.35 5.28 0.57
N CYS A 32 12.05 5.00 0.52
CA CYS A 32 11.00 5.97 0.76
C CYS A 32 11.14 6.60 2.15
N ASN A 33 11.43 5.79 3.17
CA ASN A 33 11.72 6.29 4.52
C ASN A 33 13.02 7.11 4.58
N ALA A 34 14.11 6.63 3.98
CA ALA A 34 15.42 7.27 4.09
C ALA A 34 15.50 8.62 3.37
N ILE A 35 14.76 8.79 2.27
CA ILE A 35 14.77 10.02 1.46
C ILE A 35 13.62 10.94 1.89
N CYS A 36 12.39 10.43 1.89
CA CYS A 36 11.17 11.18 2.18
C CYS A 36 10.69 10.99 3.62
N HIS A 37 11.62 10.90 4.58
CA HIS A 37 11.34 10.86 6.02
C HIS A 37 10.37 11.97 6.43
N SER A 38 9.53 11.71 7.44
CA SER A 38 8.32 12.47 7.82
C SER A 38 7.03 12.02 7.08
N PRO A 39 6.76 12.34 5.80
CA PRO A 39 5.52 11.92 5.17
C PRO A 39 5.43 10.41 4.94
N MET A 40 6.55 9.68 4.96
CA MET A 40 6.58 8.26 4.63
C MET A 40 6.88 7.32 5.80
N ASP A 41 7.21 7.87 6.98
CA ASP A 41 7.61 7.07 8.15
C ASP A 41 6.51 6.11 8.58
N LYS A 42 5.28 6.62 8.71
CA LYS A 42 4.14 5.82 9.17
C LYS A 42 3.75 4.73 8.17
N TYR A 43 3.81 5.02 6.87
CA TYR A 43 3.48 4.05 5.82
C TYR A 43 4.48 2.89 5.78
N VAL A 44 5.77 3.18 5.98
CA VAL A 44 6.82 2.15 6.05
C VAL A 44 6.72 1.34 7.35
N GLU A 45 6.37 1.98 8.46
CA GLU A 45 6.07 1.29 9.72
C GLU A 45 4.94 0.28 9.54
N THR A 46 3.80 0.71 8.99
CA THR A 46 2.62 -0.17 8.82
C THR A 46 2.86 -1.28 7.80
N TYR A 47 3.65 -1.03 6.75
CA TYR A 47 4.11 -2.06 5.83
C TYR A 47 4.89 -3.18 6.54
N GLY A 48 5.75 -2.83 7.50
CA GLY A 48 6.57 -3.79 8.25
C GLY A 48 5.92 -4.34 9.54
N ALA A 49 4.76 -3.82 9.94
CA ALA A 49 4.15 -4.12 11.24
C ALA A 49 3.56 -5.53 11.33
N GLY A 50 3.12 -6.10 10.20
CA GLY A 50 2.52 -7.43 10.16
C GLY A 50 1.15 -7.51 10.85
N ASP A 51 0.43 -6.38 10.96
CA ASP A 51 -0.93 -6.35 11.53
C ASP A 51 -1.91 -7.00 10.54
N PRO A 52 -2.59 -8.12 10.89
CA PRO A 52 -3.52 -8.80 9.98
C PRO A 52 -4.74 -7.95 9.60
N GLY A 53 -5.06 -6.90 10.38
CA GLY A 53 -6.13 -5.96 10.09
C GLY A 53 -5.81 -4.96 8.97
N MET A 54 -4.54 -4.80 8.61
CA MET A 54 -4.10 -3.87 7.56
C MET A 54 -3.84 -4.62 6.25
N LEU A 55 -4.40 -4.14 5.14
CA LEU A 55 -4.27 -4.84 3.86
C LEU A 55 -2.83 -4.83 3.32
N VAL A 56 -2.02 -3.83 3.69
CA VAL A 56 -0.59 -3.78 3.35
C VAL A 56 0.16 -5.02 3.84
N THR A 57 -0.23 -5.62 4.97
CA THR A 57 0.40 -6.83 5.51
C THR A 57 0.30 -8.00 4.54
N GLN A 58 -0.88 -8.22 3.95
CA GLN A 58 -1.08 -9.33 3.03
C GLN A 58 -0.37 -9.09 1.69
N HIS A 59 -0.33 -7.84 1.22
CA HIS A 59 0.39 -7.49 -0.01
C HIS A 59 1.91 -7.57 0.19
N ALA A 60 2.43 -7.10 1.32
CA ALA A 60 3.84 -7.28 1.69
C ALA A 60 4.22 -8.78 1.76
N ALA A 61 3.34 -9.62 2.31
CA ALA A 61 3.54 -11.07 2.35
C ALA A 61 3.51 -11.72 0.95
N ALA A 62 2.74 -11.16 0.02
CA ALA A 62 2.74 -11.55 -1.40
C ALA A 62 3.98 -11.08 -2.18
N GLY A 63 4.85 -10.29 -1.55
CA GLY A 63 6.06 -9.74 -2.16
C GLY A 63 5.87 -8.39 -2.84
N ASP A 64 4.70 -7.76 -2.69
CA ASP A 64 4.46 -6.42 -3.21
C ASP A 64 5.24 -5.37 -2.42
N THR A 65 5.73 -4.35 -3.13
CA THR A 65 6.43 -3.21 -2.53
C THR A 65 5.59 -1.94 -2.66
N CYS A 66 6.07 -0.82 -2.14
CA CYS A 66 5.37 0.47 -2.22
C CYS A 66 4.96 0.80 -3.67
N LEU A 67 5.85 0.55 -4.63
CA LEU A 67 5.63 0.85 -6.04
C LEU A 67 4.72 -0.16 -6.75
N SER A 68 4.39 -1.30 -6.13
CA SER A 68 3.33 -2.16 -6.63
C SER A 68 1.99 -1.41 -6.65
N CYS A 69 1.74 -0.53 -5.67
CA CYS A 69 0.48 0.21 -5.58
C CYS A 69 0.64 1.71 -5.88
N HIS A 70 1.73 2.33 -5.41
CA HIS A 70 2.05 3.74 -5.63
C HIS A 70 2.94 3.91 -6.84
N GLU A 71 2.37 3.78 -8.03
CA GLU A 71 3.12 3.96 -9.26
C GLU A 71 3.74 5.36 -9.33
N ALA A 72 5.05 5.40 -9.46
CA ALA A 72 5.82 6.64 -9.41
C ALA A 72 5.79 7.35 -10.77
N GLU A 73 4.66 7.94 -11.10
CA GLU A 73 4.51 8.82 -12.26
C GLU A 73 5.46 10.02 -12.15
N PHE A 74 6.14 10.40 -13.24
CA PHE A 74 7.18 11.43 -13.20
C PHE A 74 6.66 12.78 -12.67
N ALA A 75 5.46 13.18 -13.08
CA ALA A 75 4.85 14.42 -12.61
C ALA A 75 4.55 14.38 -11.11
N THR A 76 4.10 13.23 -10.60
CA THR A 76 3.84 13.00 -9.18
C THR A 76 5.13 13.11 -8.38
N GLN A 77 6.20 12.43 -8.81
CA GLN A 77 7.51 12.50 -8.14
C GLN A 77 8.07 13.93 -8.06
N VAL A 78 7.88 14.73 -9.11
CA VAL A 78 8.29 16.15 -9.08
C VAL A 78 7.48 16.93 -8.03
N SER A 79 6.16 16.71 -7.96
CA SER A 79 5.30 17.39 -7.00
C SER A 79 5.62 16.99 -5.56
N GLU A 80 5.89 15.71 -5.31
CA GLU A 80 6.28 15.15 -4.00
C GLU A 80 7.63 15.72 -3.56
N ALA A 81 8.62 15.75 -4.46
CA ALA A 81 9.93 16.32 -4.16
C ALA A 81 9.84 17.82 -3.83
N MET A 82 9.03 18.57 -4.57
CA MET A 82 8.80 19.99 -4.28
C MET A 82 8.14 20.16 -2.91
N ALA A 83 7.08 19.42 -2.62
CA ALA A 83 6.37 19.48 -1.34
C ALA A 83 7.29 19.11 -0.17
N TRP A 84 8.14 18.09 -0.34
CA TRP A 84 9.12 17.68 0.66
C TRP A 84 10.18 18.77 0.91
N VAL A 85 10.77 19.35 -0.14
CA VAL A 85 11.77 20.43 -0.01
C VAL A 85 11.17 21.68 0.64
N SER A 86 9.91 22.02 0.33
CA SER A 86 9.22 23.17 0.92
C SER A 86 8.51 22.88 2.24
N ASP A 87 8.61 21.66 2.76
CA ASP A 87 7.91 21.21 3.98
C ASP A 87 6.39 21.49 3.94
N SER A 88 5.79 21.34 2.76
CA SER A 88 4.40 21.73 2.46
C SER A 88 3.49 20.54 2.16
N TYR A 89 3.77 19.39 2.78
CA TYR A 89 2.95 18.18 2.66
C TYR A 89 1.91 18.15 3.81
N PRO A 90 0.61 18.00 3.50
CA PRO A 90 -0.44 18.05 4.51
C PRO A 90 -0.47 16.75 5.31
N MET A 91 -0.02 16.81 6.57
CA MET A 91 -0.11 15.69 7.51
C MET A 91 -1.38 15.78 8.35
N ASP A 92 -2.01 14.64 8.60
CA ASP A 92 -3.02 14.47 9.63
C ASP A 92 -2.32 14.14 10.96
N GLU A 93 -2.50 15.01 11.95
CA GLU A 93 -1.86 14.85 13.26
C GLU A 93 -2.36 13.63 14.04
N ALA A 94 -3.61 13.19 13.81
CA ALA A 94 -4.20 12.07 14.53
C ALA A 94 -3.64 10.73 14.04
N THR A 95 -3.43 10.60 12.73
CA THR A 95 -2.95 9.35 12.11
C THR A 95 -1.44 9.35 11.86
N GLY A 96 -0.81 10.52 11.79
CA GLY A 96 0.59 10.68 11.39
C GLY A 96 0.81 10.36 9.90
N MET A 97 -0.24 10.43 9.08
CA MET A 97 -0.24 10.11 7.66
C MET A 97 -0.58 11.34 6.81
N LEU A 98 -0.42 11.26 5.49
CA LEU A 98 -0.86 12.32 4.58
C LEU A 98 -2.39 12.46 4.62
N ALA A 99 -2.88 13.67 4.82
CA ALA A 99 -4.32 13.98 4.86
C ALA A 99 -5.03 13.67 3.52
N THR A 100 -4.27 13.52 2.43
CA THR A 100 -4.74 13.22 1.08
C THR A 100 -4.65 11.74 0.71
N GLY A 101 -4.21 10.86 1.61
CA GLY A 101 -3.87 9.46 1.30
C GLY A 101 -5.04 8.50 1.05
N LYS A 102 -6.30 8.98 1.06
CA LYS A 102 -7.49 8.13 1.11
C LYS A 102 -8.05 7.67 -0.26
N GLU A 103 -7.59 8.23 -1.38
CA GLU A 103 -8.36 8.21 -2.63
C GLU A 103 -7.74 7.37 -3.78
N PHE A 104 -7.47 6.07 -3.59
CA PHE A 104 -7.16 5.22 -4.76
C PHE A 104 -7.58 3.74 -4.67
N ALA A 105 -8.14 3.27 -3.55
CA ALA A 105 -8.62 1.88 -3.44
C ALA A 105 -10.01 1.71 -4.09
N THR A 106 -10.08 1.93 -5.41
CA THR A 106 -11.29 1.70 -6.22
C THR A 106 -11.31 0.30 -6.80
N GLU A 107 -12.47 -0.15 -7.28
CA GLU A 107 -12.54 -1.41 -8.04
C GLU A 107 -11.63 -1.37 -9.27
N GLU A 108 -11.62 -0.27 -10.02
CA GLU A 108 -10.77 -0.11 -11.22
C GLU A 108 -9.29 -0.34 -10.91
N PHE A 109 -8.82 0.18 -9.77
CA PHE A 109 -7.43 0.04 -9.36
C PHE A 109 -7.12 -1.37 -8.87
N CYS A 110 -7.95 -1.91 -7.96
CA CYS A 110 -7.71 -3.21 -7.34
C CYS A 110 -7.93 -4.38 -8.32
N ALA A 111 -8.86 -4.25 -9.27
CA ALA A 111 -9.19 -5.27 -10.26
C ALA A 111 -8.42 -5.12 -11.60
N ARG A 112 -7.37 -4.27 -11.62
CA ARG A 112 -6.51 -4.16 -12.80
C ARG A 112 -5.83 -5.50 -13.14
N SER A 113 -5.45 -5.64 -14.40
CA SER A 113 -4.82 -6.87 -14.90
C SER A 113 -3.64 -7.31 -14.04
N GLY A 114 -3.69 -8.55 -13.53
CA GLY A 114 -2.65 -9.13 -12.69
C GLY A 114 -2.87 -8.98 -11.17
N CYS A 115 -3.93 -8.29 -10.73
CA CYS A 115 -4.29 -8.14 -9.32
C CYS A 115 -5.51 -9.00 -8.96
N HIS A 116 -6.71 -8.42 -8.80
CA HIS A 116 -7.91 -9.15 -8.39
C HIS A 116 -8.89 -9.40 -9.55
N SER A 117 -9.45 -10.61 -9.62
CA SER A 117 -10.62 -10.90 -10.46
C SER A 117 -11.87 -10.80 -9.60
N MET A 118 -12.81 -9.93 -9.96
CA MET A 118 -14.04 -9.77 -9.18
C MET A 118 -14.89 -11.04 -9.16
N ASP A 119 -14.87 -11.84 -10.23
CA ASP A 119 -15.53 -13.14 -10.26
C ASP A 119 -14.94 -14.11 -9.21
N GLU A 120 -13.61 -14.10 -9.06
CA GLU A 120 -12.92 -14.95 -8.07
C GLU A 120 -13.12 -14.44 -6.65
N VAL A 121 -13.06 -13.12 -6.45
CA VAL A 121 -13.32 -12.47 -5.16
C VAL A 121 -14.73 -12.81 -4.68
N VAL A 122 -15.75 -12.65 -5.54
CA VAL A 122 -17.13 -12.99 -5.21
C VAL A 122 -17.26 -14.48 -4.94
N ALA A 123 -16.75 -15.35 -5.82
CA ALA A 123 -16.87 -16.79 -5.65
C ALA A 123 -16.19 -17.30 -4.36
N GLY A 124 -15.07 -16.70 -3.97
CA GLY A 124 -14.26 -17.12 -2.82
C GLY A 124 -14.71 -16.60 -1.46
N THR A 125 -15.71 -15.70 -1.39
CA THR A 125 -16.07 -15.00 -0.15
C THR A 125 -17.48 -15.28 0.36
N TRP A 126 -18.19 -16.24 -0.26
CA TRP A 126 -19.43 -16.79 0.31
C TRP A 126 -19.14 -17.54 1.61
N GLY A 127 -19.85 -17.21 2.68
CA GLY A 127 -19.64 -17.85 3.99
C GLY A 127 -18.25 -17.60 4.55
N PHE A 128 -17.68 -16.41 4.31
CA PHE A 128 -16.39 -16.02 4.86
C PHE A 128 -16.31 -16.28 6.36
N GLU A 129 -15.09 -16.52 6.85
CA GLU A 129 -14.82 -17.13 8.15
C GLU A 129 -15.72 -16.64 9.29
N GLY A 130 -16.39 -17.59 9.96
CA GLY A 130 -17.28 -17.29 11.07
C GLY A 130 -18.68 -16.81 10.68
N ASN A 131 -19.08 -16.87 9.41
CA ASN A 131 -20.40 -16.45 8.93
C ASN A 131 -21.11 -17.56 8.13
N ASP A 132 -22.43 -17.42 7.99
CA ASP A 132 -23.29 -18.34 7.22
C ASP A 132 -23.02 -18.25 5.71
N GLU A 133 -23.14 -19.37 4.99
CA GLU A 133 -22.88 -19.51 3.55
C GLU A 133 -23.67 -18.54 2.67
N LYS A 134 -24.77 -17.97 3.17
CA LYS A 134 -25.58 -16.97 2.44
C LYS A 134 -24.99 -15.55 2.47
N TYR A 135 -23.94 -15.29 3.24
CA TYR A 135 -23.36 -13.95 3.35
C TYR A 135 -22.14 -13.82 2.43
N ASN A 136 -22.09 -12.71 1.69
CA ASN A 136 -20.96 -12.32 0.87
C ASN A 136 -20.88 -10.78 0.79
N PRO A 137 -19.82 -10.15 1.34
CA PRO A 137 -19.64 -8.70 1.29
C PRO A 137 -19.56 -8.13 -0.14
N HIS A 138 -19.04 -8.93 -1.08
CA HIS A 138 -18.83 -8.55 -2.48
C HIS A 138 -20.04 -8.89 -3.38
N SER A 139 -21.09 -9.49 -2.82
CA SER A 139 -22.37 -9.74 -3.49
C SER A 139 -23.52 -9.29 -2.58
N SER A 140 -23.49 -8.00 -2.23
CA SER A 140 -24.42 -7.40 -1.28
C SER A 140 -25.57 -6.66 -1.98
N HIS A 141 -26.63 -6.39 -1.21
CA HIS A 141 -27.79 -5.62 -1.66
C HIS A 141 -27.51 -4.11 -1.76
N GLN A 142 -26.28 -3.66 -1.52
CA GLN A 142 -25.88 -2.27 -1.70
C GLN A 142 -25.53 -1.95 -3.17
N ASP A 143 -25.69 -2.91 -4.09
CA ASP A 143 -25.61 -2.76 -5.55
C ASP A 143 -24.41 -1.89 -6.01
N TYR A 144 -23.21 -2.20 -5.51
CA TYR A 144 -21.95 -1.54 -5.89
C TYR A 144 -21.84 -0.05 -5.49
N ALA A 145 -22.61 0.40 -4.50
CA ALA A 145 -22.44 1.75 -3.95
C ALA A 145 -21.19 1.92 -3.08
N LEU A 146 -20.40 0.86 -2.90
CA LEU A 146 -19.21 0.83 -2.05
C LEU A 146 -17.98 0.54 -2.90
N GLU A 147 -16.91 1.29 -2.65
CA GLU A 147 -15.58 1.05 -3.20
C GLU A 147 -14.78 0.10 -2.29
N CYS A 148 -13.73 -0.53 -2.82
CA CYS A 148 -12.87 -1.42 -2.05
C CYS A 148 -12.35 -0.73 -0.78
N GLY A 149 -11.94 0.53 -0.93
CA GLY A 149 -11.40 1.39 0.13
C GLY A 149 -12.39 1.72 1.24
N ASP A 150 -13.70 1.53 1.06
CA ASP A 150 -14.67 1.79 2.12
C ASP A 150 -14.49 0.79 3.27
N CYS A 151 -14.18 -0.46 2.94
CA CYS A 151 -13.93 -1.53 3.90
C CYS A 151 -12.43 -1.80 4.09
N HIS A 152 -11.71 -1.95 2.98
CA HIS A 152 -10.31 -2.38 2.96
C HIS A 152 -9.37 -1.19 3.12
N LYS A 153 -8.79 -1.03 4.31
CA LYS A 153 -7.79 0.01 4.59
C LYS A 153 -6.39 -0.57 4.42
N VAL A 154 -5.56 0.09 3.61
CA VAL A 154 -4.22 -0.40 3.23
C VAL A 154 -3.25 -0.27 4.40
N HIS A 155 -3.07 0.94 4.90
CA HIS A 155 -2.12 1.28 5.97
C HIS A 155 -2.77 1.51 7.33
N GLU A 156 -4.08 1.34 7.42
CA GLU A 156 -4.87 1.43 8.65
C GLU A 156 -5.67 0.13 8.79
N LYS A 157 -6.31 -0.08 9.93
CA LYS A 157 -7.13 -1.29 10.10
C LYS A 157 -8.40 -1.19 9.26
N SER A 158 -8.68 -2.29 8.57
CA SER A 158 -9.87 -2.46 7.75
C SER A 158 -11.12 -2.57 8.62
N THR A 159 -12.28 -2.26 8.06
CA THR A 159 -13.55 -2.32 8.76
C THR A 159 -14.62 -3.02 7.92
N LEU A 160 -15.47 -3.81 8.57
CA LEU A 160 -16.59 -4.45 7.91
C LEU A 160 -17.81 -3.53 8.03
N VAL A 161 -17.97 -2.60 7.09
CA VAL A 161 -19.05 -1.58 7.12
C VAL A 161 -20.45 -2.21 7.18
N CYS A 162 -20.61 -3.46 6.74
CA CYS A 162 -21.86 -4.21 6.87
C CYS A 162 -22.31 -4.31 8.34
N ASN A 163 -21.36 -4.30 9.29
CA ASN A 163 -21.65 -4.38 10.73
C ASN A 163 -22.23 -3.09 11.32
N GLU A 164 -22.40 -2.03 10.53
CA GLU A 164 -23.25 -0.90 10.95
C GLU A 164 -24.72 -1.30 11.11
N CYS A 165 -25.15 -2.31 10.33
CA CYS A 165 -26.53 -2.81 10.34
C CYS A 165 -26.62 -4.31 10.69
N HIS A 166 -25.54 -5.07 10.50
CA HIS A 166 -25.48 -6.50 10.70
C HIS A 166 -24.59 -6.89 11.89
N ALA A 167 -24.69 -8.13 12.32
CA ALA A 167 -23.82 -8.72 13.34
C ALA A 167 -23.07 -9.91 12.73
N LEU A 168 -22.17 -9.60 11.80
CA LEU A 168 -21.29 -10.57 11.15
C LEU A 168 -19.95 -10.65 11.89
N THR A 169 -19.30 -11.81 11.80
CA THR A 169 -17.92 -11.98 12.27
C THR A 169 -17.00 -11.26 11.29
N ALA A 170 -16.30 -10.22 11.75
CA ALA A 170 -15.30 -9.53 10.92
C ALA A 170 -14.01 -10.38 10.80
N PRO A 171 -13.22 -10.21 9.72
CA PRO A 171 -11.92 -10.87 9.60
C PRO A 171 -10.96 -10.49 10.74
N GLU A 172 -9.96 -11.33 10.97
CA GLU A 172 -8.98 -11.10 12.05
C GLU A 172 -8.31 -9.72 11.94
N GLY A 173 -8.25 -9.00 13.06
CA GLY A 173 -7.59 -7.69 13.15
C GLY A 173 -8.42 -6.51 12.64
N TRP A 174 -9.57 -6.75 12.01
CA TRP A 174 -10.46 -5.68 11.53
C TRP A 174 -11.18 -4.98 12.68
N GLU A 175 -11.43 -3.67 12.52
CA GLU A 175 -12.14 -2.85 13.49
C GLU A 175 -13.65 -2.83 13.23
N ALA A 176 -14.41 -2.71 14.31
CA ALA A 176 -15.84 -2.47 14.23
C ALA A 176 -16.10 -1.10 13.60
N PRO A 177 -17.12 -0.94 12.74
CA PRO A 177 -17.45 0.36 12.20
C PRO A 177 -17.94 1.29 13.32
N ASN A 178 -17.40 2.52 13.35
CA ASN A 178 -17.73 3.61 14.29
C ASN A 178 -17.21 3.48 15.74
N GLU A 179 -16.03 2.89 15.96
CA GLU A 179 -15.28 3.02 17.22
C GLU A 179 -14.22 4.13 17.19
#